data_AF-A0A5M4AK71-F1
#
_entry.id   AF-A0A5M4AK71-F1
#
_cell.length_a   1.000
_cell.length_b   1.000
_cell.length_c   1.000
_cell.angle_alpha   90.00
_cell.angle_beta   90.00
_cell.angle_gamma   90.00
#
_symmetry.space_group_name_H-M   'P 1'
#
loop_
_entity.id
_entity.type
_entity.pdbx_description
1 polymer ?
#
loop_
_entity_poly.entity_id
_entity_poly.type
_entity_poly.pdbx_seq_one_letter_code
_entity_poly.pdbx_strand_id
1 'polypeptide(L)'
;MNKDLPYTFKIPDYSNVSKDSDYQAKRYWINVDVPSNKSSIHISYKAIRGNLAKYTEESRMLAYKHAQKASAIDEKIYVNRAKKVFGTLYNIKGNVASPMQFYLTDSTRHFIRGALYIREIPNIDSLQPVINFLEQDVLQLVESTEWKDVK
;
A
#
# COMPACT_ATOMS: atom_id res chain seq x y z
N MET A 1 -2.00 -12.80 -11.02
CA MET A 1 -1.10 -11.64 -10.90
C MET A 1 -0.04 -11.69 -12.01
N ASN A 2 0.36 -10.56 -12.59
CA ASN A 2 1.29 -10.52 -13.74
C ASN A 2 2.66 -11.15 -13.38
N LYS A 3 3.19 -12.04 -14.24
CA LYS A 3 4.45 -12.75 -14.02
C LYS A 3 5.68 -11.82 -14.05
N ASP A 4 5.56 -10.63 -14.64
CA ASP A 4 6.68 -9.71 -14.86
C ASP A 4 6.93 -8.72 -13.71
N LEU A 5 6.17 -8.79 -12.61
CA LEU A 5 6.38 -7.90 -11.46
C LEU A 5 7.56 -8.37 -10.60
N PRO A 6 8.38 -7.46 -10.04
CA PRO A 6 9.48 -7.79 -9.14
C PRO A 6 9.03 -8.14 -7.71
N TYR A 7 7.74 -8.41 -7.55
CA TYR A 7 7.11 -8.78 -6.30
C TYR A 7 5.89 -9.64 -6.59
N THR A 8 5.37 -10.29 -5.55
CA THR A 8 4.08 -10.97 -5.56
C THR A 8 3.42 -10.87 -4.20
N PHE A 9 2.10 -10.90 -4.19
CA PHE A 9 1.27 -10.96 -2.99
C PHE A 9 -0.07 -11.60 -3.34
N LYS A 10 -0.79 -12.03 -2.31
CA LYS A 10 -2.19 -12.46 -2.43
C LYS A 10 -3.09 -11.23 -2.48
N ILE A 11 -4.14 -11.33 -3.28
CA ILE A 11 -5.22 -10.36 -3.37
C ILE A 11 -6.53 -11.12 -3.21
N PRO A 12 -7.62 -10.45 -2.78
CA PRO A 12 -8.92 -11.08 -2.71
C PRO A 12 -9.48 -11.41 -4.10
N ASP A 13 -10.27 -12.49 -4.21
CA ASP A 13 -10.84 -12.93 -5.50
C ASP A 13 -11.87 -11.95 -6.08
N TYR A 14 -12.42 -11.05 -5.25
CA TYR A 14 -13.32 -9.97 -5.67
C TYR A 14 -12.58 -8.70 -6.14
N SER A 15 -11.24 -8.75 -6.22
CA SER A 15 -10.43 -7.63 -6.65
C SER A 15 -9.92 -7.80 -8.09
N ASN A 16 -9.67 -6.67 -8.76
CA ASN A 16 -9.09 -6.64 -10.09
C ASN A 16 -7.73 -5.96 -10.05
N VAL A 17 -6.75 -6.50 -10.77
CA VAL A 17 -5.43 -5.86 -10.90
C VAL A 17 -5.34 -5.15 -12.24
N SER A 18 -5.09 -3.85 -12.19
CA SER A 18 -4.83 -3.03 -13.36
C SER A 18 -3.40 -2.47 -13.29
N LYS A 19 -2.78 -2.22 -14.45
CA LYS A 19 -1.58 -1.38 -14.48
C LYS A 19 -2.00 0.04 -14.14
N ASP A 20 -1.16 0.76 -13.41
CA ASP A 20 -1.43 2.17 -13.16
C ASP A 20 -1.41 2.92 -14.50
N SER A 21 -2.52 3.56 -14.83
CA SER A 21 -2.76 4.25 -16.10
C SER A 21 -2.38 5.74 -16.04
N ASP A 22 -1.89 6.24 -14.90
CA ASP A 22 -1.39 7.60 -14.79
C ASP A 22 -0.22 7.82 -15.76
N TYR A 23 -0.14 8.98 -16.39
CA TYR A 23 0.93 9.30 -17.34
C TYR A 23 2.33 9.26 -16.69
N GLN A 24 2.41 9.48 -15.37
CA GLN A 24 3.63 9.39 -14.58
C GLN A 24 3.86 7.98 -14.00
N ALA A 25 2.93 7.04 -14.22
CA ALA A 25 3.04 5.68 -13.72
C ALA A 25 4.32 5.03 -14.24
N LYS A 26 5.13 4.53 -13.31
CA LYS A 26 6.37 3.84 -13.66
C LYS A 26 6.12 2.36 -13.89
N ARG A 27 7.10 1.73 -14.54
CA ARG A 27 7.13 0.28 -14.71
C ARG A 27 6.93 -0.40 -13.35
N TYR A 28 6.03 -1.39 -13.33
CA TYR A 28 5.66 -2.20 -12.16
C TYR A 28 4.74 -1.53 -11.13
N TRP A 29 4.14 -0.39 -11.46
CA TRP A 29 3.05 0.17 -10.67
C TRP A 29 1.73 -0.48 -11.08
N ILE A 30 0.92 -0.82 -10.09
CA ILE A 30 -0.37 -1.47 -10.28
C ILE A 30 -1.39 -0.90 -9.30
N ASN A 31 -2.66 -1.05 -9.65
CA ASN A 31 -3.77 -0.83 -8.75
C ASN A 31 -4.47 -2.17 -8.49
N VAL A 32 -4.86 -2.39 -7.24
CA VAL A 32 -5.76 -3.48 -6.84
C VAL A 32 -7.11 -2.84 -6.53
N ASP A 33 -8.03 -2.94 -7.48
CA ASP A 33 -9.34 -2.31 -7.43
C ASP A 33 -10.35 -3.26 -6.78
N VAL A 34 -11.15 -2.73 -5.85
CA VAL A 34 -12.29 -3.42 -5.23
C VAL A 34 -13.56 -2.64 -5.58
N PRO A 35 -14.17 -2.90 -6.76
CA PRO A 35 -15.26 -2.07 -7.28
C PRO A 35 -16.48 -2.00 -6.36
N SER A 36 -16.82 -3.10 -5.68
CA SER A 36 -17.94 -3.20 -4.72
C SER A 36 -17.83 -2.19 -3.58
N ASN A 37 -16.60 -1.83 -3.20
CA ASN A 37 -16.31 -0.92 -2.10
C ASN A 37 -15.81 0.45 -2.57
N LYS A 38 -15.86 0.71 -3.89
CA LYS A 38 -15.36 1.94 -4.51
C LYS A 38 -13.94 2.30 -4.04
N SER A 39 -13.11 1.29 -3.85
CA SER A 39 -11.78 1.44 -3.28
C SER A 39 -10.71 0.85 -4.19
N SER A 40 -9.49 1.34 -4.01
CA SER A 40 -8.31 0.91 -4.75
C SER A 40 -7.09 0.95 -3.85
N ILE A 41 -6.27 -0.10 -3.90
CA ILE A 41 -4.93 -0.09 -3.33
C ILE A 41 -3.96 0.27 -4.45
N HIS A 42 -3.38 1.46 -4.34
CA HIS A 42 -2.35 1.92 -5.27
C HIS A 42 -0.99 1.39 -4.82
N ILE A 43 -0.31 0.65 -5.68
CA ILE A 43 0.99 0.04 -5.41
C ILE A 43 2.02 0.65 -6.35
N SER A 44 2.99 1.34 -5.76
CA SER A 44 4.14 1.89 -6.46
C SER A 44 5.40 1.12 -6.10
N TYR A 45 6.22 0.82 -7.10
CA TYR A 45 7.50 0.14 -6.95
C TYR A 45 8.67 1.08 -7.27
N LYS A 46 9.73 1.00 -6.48
CA LYS A 46 11.00 1.67 -6.69
C LYS A 46 12.14 0.69 -6.44
N ALA A 47 13.19 0.75 -7.25
CA ALA A 47 14.43 0.02 -6.98
C ALA A 47 15.30 0.82 -6.01
N ILE A 48 15.88 0.13 -5.02
CA ILE A 48 16.78 0.75 -4.05
C ILE A 48 18.20 0.78 -4.63
N ARG A 49 18.82 1.97 -4.57
CA ARG A 49 20.20 2.23 -4.97
C ARG A 49 20.80 3.30 -4.05
N GLY A 50 21.04 2.93 -2.79
CA GLY A 50 21.57 3.85 -1.76
C GLY A 50 20.58 4.91 -1.28
N ASN A 51 19.30 4.79 -1.63
CA ASN A 51 18.25 5.79 -1.41
C ASN A 51 17.12 5.29 -0.49
N LEU A 52 17.37 4.21 0.27
CA LEU A 52 16.37 3.64 1.18
C LEU A 52 15.85 4.67 2.19
N ALA A 53 16.75 5.38 2.89
CA ALA A 53 16.38 6.40 3.88
C ALA A 53 15.51 7.51 3.28
N LYS A 54 15.79 7.91 2.02
CA LYS A 54 14.97 8.87 1.29
C LYS A 54 13.57 8.31 1.02
N TYR A 55 13.46 7.07 0.56
CA TYR A 55 12.15 6.46 0.26
C TYR A 55 11.30 6.20 1.49
N THR A 56 11.91 5.80 2.61
CA THR A 56 11.20 5.66 3.89
C THR A 56 10.69 7.01 4.38
N GLU A 57 11.52 8.06 4.32
CA GLU A 57 11.11 9.40 4.75
C GLU A 57 10.06 10.03 3.82
N GLU A 58 10.18 9.87 2.51
CA GLU A 58 9.13 10.27 1.55
C GLU A 58 7.80 9.57 1.87
N SER A 59 7.84 8.27 2.20
CA SER A 59 6.63 7.51 2.53
C SER A 59 6.00 7.98 3.83
N ARG A 60 6.81 8.25 4.86
CA ARG A 60 6.36 8.83 6.13
C ARG A 60 5.74 10.22 5.91
N MET A 61 6.44 11.12 5.23
CA MET A 61 5.92 12.46 4.94
C MET A 61 4.59 12.43 4.19
N LEU A 62 4.42 11.51 3.22
CA LEU A 62 3.16 11.36 2.50
C LEU A 62 2.02 10.88 3.41
N ALA A 63 2.26 9.90 4.28
CA ALA A 63 1.28 9.44 5.25
C ALA A 63 0.80 10.59 6.14
N TYR A 64 1.73 11.38 6.67
CA TYR A 64 1.42 12.55 7.50
C TYR A 64 0.75 13.69 6.72
N LYS A 65 1.11 13.93 5.45
CA LYS A 65 0.46 14.95 4.62
C LYS A 65 -1.02 14.63 4.38
N HIS A 66 -1.35 13.36 4.17
CA HIS A 66 -2.74 12.91 4.02
C HIS A 66 -3.51 12.90 5.35
N ALA A 67 -2.82 13.06 6.47
CA ALA A 67 -3.39 13.08 7.80
C ALA A 67 -3.76 14.48 8.32
N GLN A 68 -3.77 15.53 7.48
CA GLN A 68 -4.17 16.88 7.90
C GLN A 68 -5.61 16.95 8.45
N LYS A 69 -6.49 16.03 8.04
CA LYS A 69 -7.85 15.85 8.58
C LYS A 69 -7.99 14.61 9.47
N ALA A 70 -6.89 13.94 9.78
CA ALA A 70 -6.89 12.77 10.63
C ALA A 70 -7.01 13.16 12.09
N SER A 71 -7.66 12.32 12.88
CA SER A 71 -7.68 12.43 14.33
C SER A 71 -6.44 11.79 14.97
N ALA A 72 -5.88 10.76 14.33
CA ALA A 72 -4.69 10.06 14.78
C ALA A 72 -4.02 9.31 13.62
N ILE A 73 -2.74 8.98 13.79
CA ILE A 73 -2.00 8.04 12.95
C ILE A 73 -1.38 6.99 13.86
N ASP A 74 -1.75 5.72 13.65
CA ASP A 74 -1.11 4.59 14.31
C ASP A 74 -0.04 4.02 13.39
N GLU A 75 1.21 3.99 13.86
CA GLU A 75 2.34 3.38 13.14
C GLU A 75 2.60 1.97 13.66
N LYS A 76 2.75 1.01 12.74
CA LYS A 76 3.13 -0.36 13.05
C LYS A 76 4.31 -0.81 12.22
N ILE A 77 5.42 -1.13 12.88
CA ILE A 77 6.58 -1.74 12.24
C ILE A 77 6.22 -3.17 11.85
N TYR A 78 6.50 -3.53 10.60
CA TYR A 78 6.37 -4.88 10.07
C TYR A 78 7.74 -5.50 9.83
N VAL A 79 7.94 -6.71 10.36
CA VAL A 79 9.19 -7.46 10.22
C VAL A 79 8.86 -8.91 9.89
N ASN A 80 9.34 -9.37 8.74
CA ASN A 80 9.36 -10.77 8.35
C ASN A 80 10.76 -11.14 7.87
N ARG A 81 11.57 -11.68 8.78
CA ARG A 81 12.97 -12.05 8.50
C ARG A 81 13.07 -13.21 7.50
N ALA A 82 12.14 -14.16 7.55
CA ALA A 82 12.14 -15.34 6.69
C ALA A 82 11.95 -14.96 5.21
N LYS A 83 11.02 -14.05 4.93
CA LYS A 83 10.76 -13.53 3.57
C LYS A 83 11.60 -12.30 3.20
N LYS A 84 12.39 -11.78 4.14
CA LYS A 84 13.12 -10.51 4.03
C LYS A 84 12.19 -9.36 3.64
N VAL A 85 11.05 -9.24 4.31
CA VAL A 85 10.09 -8.14 4.11
C VAL A 85 10.08 -7.31 5.38
N PHE A 86 10.44 -6.04 5.25
CA PHE A 86 10.46 -5.07 6.33
C PHE A 86 9.67 -3.85 5.91
N GLY A 87 9.04 -3.15 6.86
CA GLY A 87 8.26 -1.99 6.50
C GLY A 87 7.57 -1.33 7.69
N THR A 88 6.75 -0.35 7.35
CA THR A 88 5.87 0.33 8.30
C THR A 88 4.49 0.46 7.68
N LEU A 89 3.47 0.16 8.47
CA LEU A 89 2.06 0.43 8.16
C LEU A 89 1.61 1.65 8.94
N TYR A 90 0.83 2.49 8.30
CA TYR A 90 0.21 3.68 8.85
C TYR A 90 -1.30 3.50 8.77
N ASN A 91 -1.96 3.43 9.92
CA ASN A 91 -3.42 3.46 10.00
C ASN A 91 -3.84 4.88 10.37
N ILE A 92 -4.52 5.56 9.44
CA ILE A 92 -4.87 6.97 9.53
C ILE A 92 -6.35 7.05 9.93
N LYS A 93 -6.60 7.46 11.17
CA LYS A 93 -7.95 7.56 11.75
C LYS A 93 -8.59 8.90 11.43
N GLY A 94 -9.92 8.92 11.34
CA GLY A 94 -10.68 10.13 11.01
C GLY A 94 -11.10 10.18 9.54
N ASN A 95 -11.69 11.32 9.13
CA ASN A 95 -12.35 11.44 7.83
C ASN A 95 -11.33 11.68 6.70
N VAL A 96 -10.64 10.61 6.32
CA VAL A 96 -9.58 10.62 5.31
C VAL A 96 -9.92 9.69 4.14
N ALA A 97 -9.58 10.12 2.94
CA ALA A 97 -9.77 9.31 1.73
C ALA A 97 -8.79 8.13 1.65
N SER A 98 -7.71 8.15 2.45
CA SER A 98 -6.69 7.10 2.47
C SER A 98 -6.43 6.63 3.91
N PRO A 99 -7.23 5.67 4.41
CA PRO A 99 -7.18 5.23 5.81
C PRO A 99 -6.00 4.30 6.11
N MET A 100 -5.38 3.69 5.10
CA MET A 100 -4.17 2.89 5.27
C MET A 100 -3.11 3.22 4.24
N GLN A 101 -1.87 3.35 4.71
CA GLN A 101 -0.69 3.45 3.86
C GLN A 101 0.41 2.56 4.40
N PHE A 102 1.34 2.16 3.55
CA PHE A 102 2.48 1.36 3.99
C PHE A 102 3.64 1.50 3.02
N TYR A 103 4.83 1.11 3.49
CA TYR A 103 5.91 0.72 2.60
C TYR A 103 6.47 -0.63 3.01
N LEU A 104 7.02 -1.36 2.03
CA LEU A 104 7.71 -2.63 2.23
C LEU A 104 9.02 -2.63 1.47
N THR A 105 10.03 -3.29 2.02
CA THR A 105 11.35 -3.38 1.42
C THR A 105 12.08 -4.66 1.84
N ASP A 106 13.03 -5.09 1.01
CA ASP A 106 14.07 -6.08 1.37
C ASP A 106 15.35 -5.43 1.91
N SER A 107 15.29 -4.12 2.18
CA SER A 107 16.39 -3.24 2.61
C SER A 107 17.50 -2.99 1.58
N THR A 108 17.49 -3.67 0.42
CA THR A 108 18.65 -3.64 -0.51
C THR A 108 18.30 -3.33 -1.96
N ARG A 109 17.21 -3.87 -2.49
CA ARG A 109 16.84 -3.77 -3.91
C ARG A 109 15.41 -3.35 -4.16
N HIS A 110 14.47 -3.81 -3.33
CA HIS A 110 13.05 -3.66 -3.58
C HIS A 110 12.43 -2.68 -2.59
N PHE A 111 11.61 -1.77 -3.10
CA PHE A 111 10.80 -0.88 -2.30
C PHE A 111 9.40 -0.79 -2.92
N ILE A 112 8.38 -1.13 -2.14
CA ILE A 112 6.97 -0.92 -2.47
C ILE A 112 6.45 0.16 -1.54
N ARG A 113 5.67 1.10 -2.08
CA ARG A 113 4.75 1.92 -1.29
C ARG A 113 3.32 1.59 -1.71
N GLY A 114 2.47 1.32 -0.74
CA GLY A 114 1.05 1.08 -0.93
C GLY A 114 0.19 2.13 -0.23
N ALA A 115 -0.96 2.44 -0.80
CA ALA A 115 -1.97 3.27 -0.16
C ALA A 115 -3.36 2.80 -0.57
N LEU A 116 -4.20 2.49 0.42
CA LEU A 116 -5.62 2.25 0.23
C LEU A 116 -6.32 3.59 0.05
N TYR A 117 -7.10 3.73 -1.01
CA TYR A 117 -7.94 4.89 -1.30
C TYR A 117 -9.40 4.45 -1.39
N ILE A 118 -10.30 5.27 -0.84
CA ILE A 118 -11.74 5.12 -0.96
C ILE A 118 -12.25 6.33 -1.77
N ARG A 119 -12.86 6.08 -2.93
CA ARG A 119 -13.12 7.11 -3.94
C ARG A 119 -14.31 8.01 -3.62
N GLU A 120 -15.33 7.50 -2.93
CA GLU A 120 -16.56 8.26 -2.67
C GLU A 120 -17.09 8.07 -1.24
N ILE A 121 -17.75 9.15 -0.78
CA ILE A 121 -18.86 9.27 0.20
C ILE A 121 -18.49 10.11 1.46
N PRO A 122 -19.37 11.04 1.90
CA PRO A 122 -19.01 12.14 2.81
C PRO A 122 -19.01 11.78 4.30
N ASN A 123 -19.43 10.57 4.69
CA ASN A 123 -19.68 10.22 6.09
C ASN A 123 -18.83 9.01 6.55
N ILE A 124 -17.98 9.25 7.54
CA ILE A 124 -17.07 8.27 8.12
C ILE A 124 -17.76 7.12 8.85
N ASP A 125 -18.90 7.38 9.51
CA ASP A 125 -19.59 6.37 10.32
C ASP A 125 -20.09 5.21 9.47
N SER A 126 -20.46 5.50 8.22
CA SER A 126 -20.86 4.49 7.24
C SER A 126 -19.67 3.76 6.60
N LEU A 127 -18.47 4.33 6.67
CA LEU A 127 -17.27 3.78 6.04
C LEU A 127 -16.48 2.88 6.98
N GLN A 128 -16.58 3.06 8.31
CA GLN A 128 -15.76 2.29 9.26
C GLN A 128 -15.85 0.76 9.07
N PRO A 129 -17.04 0.15 8.81
CA PRO A 129 -17.12 -1.29 8.54
C PRO A 129 -16.37 -1.69 7.25
N VAL A 130 -16.46 -0.87 6.20
CA VAL A 130 -15.77 -1.09 4.93
C VAL A 130 -14.26 -0.94 5.08
N ILE A 131 -13.83 0.08 5.84
CA ILE A 131 -12.42 0.28 6.17
C ILE A 131 -11.92 -0.96 6.89
N ASN A 132 -12.54 -1.36 8.01
CA ASN A 132 -12.11 -2.52 8.79
C ASN A 132 -12.02 -3.81 7.94
N PHE A 133 -12.96 -4.01 7.02
CA PHE A 133 -12.94 -5.12 6.08
C PHE A 133 -11.72 -5.05 5.15
N LEU A 134 -11.51 -3.92 4.46
CA LEU A 134 -10.38 -3.72 3.55
C LEU A 134 -9.02 -3.66 4.26
N GLU A 135 -8.99 -3.29 5.55
CA GLU A 135 -7.77 -3.32 6.35
C GLU A 135 -7.20 -4.75 6.43
N GLN A 136 -8.07 -5.76 6.56
CA GLN A 136 -7.63 -7.15 6.57
C GLN A 136 -7.02 -7.57 5.23
N ASP A 137 -7.58 -7.10 4.11
CA ASP A 137 -7.03 -7.37 2.78
C ASP A 137 -5.64 -6.76 2.60
N VAL A 138 -5.44 -5.53 3.09
CA VAL A 138 -4.13 -4.87 3.08
C VAL A 138 -3.12 -5.63 3.94
N LEU A 139 -3.52 -6.09 5.13
CA LEU A 139 -2.67 -6.90 5.99
C LEU A 139 -2.28 -8.22 5.32
N GLN A 140 -3.24 -8.93 4.73
CA GLN A 140 -2.96 -10.17 4.01
C GLN A 140 -2.04 -9.95 2.81
N LEU A 141 -2.21 -8.83 2.08
CA LEU A 141 -1.32 -8.42 0.99
C LEU A 141 0.11 -8.22 1.52
N VAL A 142 0.27 -7.48 2.61
CA VAL A 142 1.58 -7.24 3.25
C VAL A 142 2.23 -8.55 3.70
N GLU A 143 1.49 -9.41 4.38
CA GLU A 143 2.00 -10.67 4.93
C GLU A 143 2.38 -11.70 3.86
N SER A 144 1.65 -11.68 2.75
CA SER A 144 1.91 -12.56 1.60
C SER A 144 2.91 -12.00 0.60
N THR A 145 3.47 -10.80 0.86
CA THR A 145 4.45 -10.19 -0.03
C THR A 145 5.72 -11.02 -0.11
N GLU A 146 6.18 -11.26 -1.34
CA GLU A 146 7.44 -11.93 -1.67
C GLU A 146 8.13 -11.19 -2.81
N TRP A 147 9.45 -11.09 -2.74
CA TRP A 147 10.27 -10.43 -3.74
C TRP A 147 10.64 -11.39 -4.87
N LYS A 148 10.70 -10.87 -6.09
CA LYS A 148 11.25 -11.59 -7.24
C LYS A 148 12.44 -10.81 -7.75
N ASP A 149 13.57 -11.49 -7.91
CA ASP A 149 14.73 -10.86 -8.51
C ASP A 149 14.37 -10.34 -9.91
N VAL A 150 14.68 -9.08 -10.15
CA VAL A 150 14.59 -8.48 -11.49
C VAL A 150 15.72 -9.12 -12.28
N LYS A 151 15.41 -10.03 -13.21
CA LYS A 151 16.36 -10.47 -14.23
C LYS A 151 16.71 -9.32 -15.18
#